data_AF-A0A9E5M271-F1
#
_entry.id   AF-A0A9E5M271-F1
#
_cell.length_a   1.000
_cell.length_b   1.000
_cell.length_c   1.000
_cell.angle_alpha   90.00
_cell.angle_beta   90.00
_cell.angle_gamma   90.00
#
_symmetry.space_group_name_H-M   'P 1'
#
loop_
_entity.id
_entity.type
_entity.pdbx_description
1 polymer ?
#
loop_
_entity_poly.entity_id
_entity_poly.type
_entity_poly.pdbx_seq_one_letter_code
_entity_poly.pdbx_strand_id
1 'polypeptide(L)'
;MSLDRREILFGGVTALALSGAAGVAEARSKKHAAGHHAAAHAEPSLSGPYVDLSTPRGNMLTFARLVGDLDVGKSRSGWYNGFVAGVRPGEPVKDLFGFAGFGMARLLPHESGSGYRKVLREVGIYYDLKTQEPLEEFTNPYTNERVKVVHVANDPFNTQVQEFFEAPPNYGGLNASAPPKIPFILPWRRQGKYLTLERHIHLFYKNALQPDKWPRESGGPMARVSEFFTYFVELADVQNSKVTKLPFHGTWSRITPWLPWLLMGPADGHCQYMTYQGGGDELGAVLPRKVMDYIEKKYPLYLDAPEKWVEPSLSSIERYAQEQKPAPAKAP
;
A
#
# COMPACT_ATOMS: atom_id res chain seq x y z
N MET A 1 24.53 15.85 -5.48
CA MET A 1 23.39 15.86 -4.53
C MET A 1 23.28 14.48 -3.94
N SER A 2 23.51 14.35 -2.63
CA SER A 2 23.34 13.08 -1.90
C SER A 2 21.84 12.91 -1.64
N LEU A 3 21.17 12.05 -2.41
CA LEU A 3 19.81 11.61 -2.05
C LEU A 3 19.92 10.92 -0.68
N ASP A 4 19.20 11.44 0.32
CA ASP A 4 19.17 10.85 1.66
C ASP A 4 18.60 9.42 1.55
N ARG A 5 19.15 8.46 2.29
CA ARG A 5 18.63 7.08 2.35
C ARG A 5 17.14 7.04 2.73
N ARG A 6 16.64 8.12 3.35
CA ARG A 6 15.22 8.34 3.67
C ARG A 6 14.32 8.55 2.46
N GLU A 7 14.83 9.05 1.33
CA GLU A 7 14.05 9.23 0.09
C GLU A 7 13.94 7.93 -0.74
N ILE A 8 14.79 6.94 -0.48
CA ILE A 8 14.74 5.63 -1.14
C ILE A 8 13.60 4.76 -0.57
N LEU A 9 13.03 5.13 0.57
CA LEU A 9 11.87 4.45 1.19
C LEU A 9 10.56 4.63 0.40
N PHE A 10 10.52 5.59 -0.54
CA PHE A 10 9.36 5.92 -1.39
C PHE A 10 9.12 4.95 -2.55
N GLY A 11 9.70 3.76 -2.48
CA GLY A 11 9.81 2.85 -3.61
C GLY A 11 8.50 2.19 -4.01
N GLY A 12 7.61 2.91 -4.69
CA GLY A 12 6.48 2.38 -5.44
C GLY A 12 5.54 3.50 -5.84
N VAL A 13 5.40 3.73 -7.15
CA VAL A 13 4.37 4.60 -7.71
C VAL A 13 3.01 4.11 -7.25
N THR A 14 2.38 4.87 -6.37
CA THR A 14 0.93 4.97 -6.35
C THR A 14 0.54 5.89 -7.49
N ALA A 15 -0.23 5.36 -8.44
CA ALA A 15 -0.91 6.18 -9.43
C ALA A 15 -1.72 7.28 -8.69
N LEU A 16 -1.47 8.54 -9.09
CA LEU A 16 -2.14 9.79 -8.67
C LEU A 16 -1.87 10.20 -7.20
N ALA A 17 -1.48 11.42 -6.85
CA ALA A 17 -1.49 12.69 -7.56
C ALA A 17 -0.51 13.67 -6.88
N LEU A 18 -0.06 14.70 -7.61
CA LEU A 18 0.43 15.98 -7.05
C LEU A 18 0.63 16.98 -8.20
N SER A 19 -0.28 17.96 -8.32
CA SER A 19 -0.04 19.20 -9.06
C SER A 19 0.46 20.25 -8.08
N GLY A 20 1.49 20.98 -8.46
CA GLY A 20 2.41 21.67 -7.55
C GLY A 20 1.88 22.91 -6.84
N ALA A 21 2.67 23.35 -5.85
CA ALA A 21 3.13 24.72 -5.72
C ALA A 21 4.37 24.77 -4.81
N ALA A 22 5.37 25.51 -5.26
CA ALA A 22 6.65 25.74 -4.60
C ALA A 22 6.53 26.78 -3.47
N GLY A 23 7.37 26.63 -2.44
CA GLY A 23 7.59 27.62 -1.40
C GLY A 23 8.79 27.22 -0.56
N VAL A 24 9.97 27.72 -0.93
CA VAL A 24 11.24 27.49 -0.21
C VAL A 24 11.32 28.46 0.96
N ALA A 25 11.60 27.95 2.16
CA ALA A 25 12.23 28.71 3.24
C ALA A 25 13.35 27.88 3.86
N GLU A 26 14.56 28.40 3.72
CA GLU A 26 15.84 27.79 4.05
C GLU A 26 16.16 27.99 5.53
N ALA A 27 16.54 26.93 6.25
CA ALA A 27 17.15 27.05 7.57
C ALA A 27 18.34 26.09 7.68
N ARG A 28 19.55 26.68 7.63
CA ARG A 28 20.83 26.03 7.85
C ARG A 28 20.96 25.60 9.31
N SER A 29 21.48 24.40 9.56
CA SER A 29 22.25 24.14 10.78
C SER A 29 23.38 23.14 10.56
N LYS A 30 24.45 23.37 11.31
CA LYS A 30 25.84 22.96 11.10
C LYS A 30 26.11 21.52 11.53
N LYS A 31 27.11 20.92 10.87
CA LYS A 31 27.77 19.66 11.22
C LYS A 31 28.30 19.67 12.66
N HIS A 32 28.10 18.57 13.37
CA HIS A 32 29.09 18.07 14.33
C HIS A 32 29.30 16.58 14.10
N ALA A 33 30.56 16.22 13.82
CA ALA A 33 31.06 14.86 13.87
C ALA A 33 31.59 14.57 15.27
N ALA A 34 31.25 13.41 15.82
CA ALA A 34 32.05 12.73 16.85
C ALA A 34 31.80 11.22 16.74
N GLY A 35 32.86 10.48 16.49
CA GLY A 35 32.84 9.05 16.23
C GLY A 35 32.77 8.20 17.50
N HIS A 36 32.29 6.97 17.32
CA HIS A 36 32.64 5.81 18.13
C HIS A 36 32.88 4.65 17.17
N HIS A 37 34.12 4.18 17.11
CA HIS A 37 34.49 2.94 16.43
C HIS A 37 33.94 1.76 17.23
N ALA A 38 32.77 1.27 16.86
CA ALA A 38 32.35 -0.08 17.18
C ALA A 38 32.98 -1.04 16.15
N ALA A 39 33.52 -2.16 16.62
CA ALA A 39 34.05 -3.22 15.77
C ALA A 39 33.06 -3.58 14.66
N ALA A 40 33.54 -3.55 13.40
CA ALA A 40 32.75 -3.92 12.25
C ALA A 40 32.38 -5.41 12.36
N HIS A 41 31.19 -5.71 12.86
CA HIS A 41 30.51 -6.93 12.46
C HIS A 41 30.47 -6.89 10.94
N ALA A 42 31.10 -7.87 10.28
CA ALA A 42 31.00 -7.99 8.83
C ALA A 42 29.52 -7.88 8.45
N GLU A 43 29.16 -6.83 7.71
CA GLU A 43 27.80 -6.60 7.25
C GLU A 43 27.27 -7.91 6.66
N PRO A 44 26.12 -8.43 7.10
CA PRO A 44 25.65 -9.70 6.60
C PRO A 44 25.44 -9.62 5.08
N SER A 45 26.06 -10.50 4.30
CA SER A 45 26.02 -10.42 2.83
C SER A 45 24.59 -10.42 2.30
N LEU A 46 24.25 -9.38 1.54
CA LEU A 46 23.02 -9.24 0.75
C LEU A 46 23.15 -9.82 -0.67
N SER A 47 24.34 -10.34 -0.99
CA SER A 47 24.65 -11.02 -2.24
C SER A 47 24.75 -12.52 -2.03
N GLY A 48 24.23 -13.30 -2.97
CA GLY A 48 24.24 -14.75 -2.96
C GLY A 48 24.18 -15.35 -4.37
N PRO A 49 24.09 -16.68 -4.49
CA PRO A 49 24.31 -17.39 -5.75
C PRO A 49 23.25 -17.13 -6.83
N TYR A 50 22.04 -16.72 -6.46
CA TYR A 50 20.96 -16.45 -7.42
C TYR A 50 20.71 -14.96 -7.64
N VAL A 51 20.70 -14.17 -6.56
CA VAL A 51 20.47 -12.72 -6.63
C VAL A 51 21.47 -11.94 -5.79
N ASP A 52 21.85 -10.79 -6.32
CA ASP A 52 22.59 -9.77 -5.59
C ASP A 52 21.70 -8.56 -5.29
N LEU A 53 21.28 -8.40 -4.04
CA LEU A 53 20.40 -7.30 -3.61
C LEU A 53 21.12 -5.94 -3.50
N SER A 54 22.42 -5.87 -3.76
CA SER A 54 23.11 -4.60 -4.00
C SER A 54 22.94 -4.09 -5.43
N THR A 55 22.39 -4.92 -6.33
CA THR A 55 22.17 -4.57 -7.74
C THR A 55 20.70 -4.30 -8.05
N PRO A 56 20.39 -3.44 -9.04
CA PRO A 56 19.01 -3.19 -9.43
C PRO A 56 18.31 -4.43 -10.01
N ARG A 57 19.06 -5.26 -10.75
CA ARG A 57 18.56 -6.55 -11.27
C ARG A 57 18.11 -7.49 -10.16
N GLY A 58 18.93 -7.67 -9.13
CA GLY A 58 18.60 -8.54 -7.99
C GLY A 58 17.41 -8.03 -7.19
N ASN A 59 17.28 -6.71 -7.02
CA ASN A 59 16.13 -6.08 -6.39
C ASN A 59 14.85 -6.25 -7.22
N MET A 60 14.90 -5.96 -8.52
CA MET A 60 13.76 -6.13 -9.43
C MET A 60 13.25 -7.58 -9.41
N LEU A 61 14.15 -8.56 -9.55
CA LEU A 61 13.78 -9.97 -9.56
C LEU A 61 13.21 -10.45 -8.22
N THR A 62 13.79 -10.00 -7.11
CA THR A 62 13.32 -10.34 -5.76
C THR A 62 11.98 -9.69 -5.47
N PHE A 63 11.80 -8.42 -5.83
CA PHE A 63 10.54 -7.72 -5.64
C PHE A 63 9.43 -8.29 -6.54
N ALA A 64 9.73 -8.64 -7.79
CA ALA A 64 8.79 -9.32 -8.67
C ALA A 64 8.26 -10.63 -8.06
N ARG A 65 9.13 -11.45 -7.46
CA ARG A 65 8.72 -12.66 -6.71
C ARG A 65 7.93 -12.35 -5.44
N LEU A 66 8.15 -11.19 -4.82
CA LEU A 66 7.43 -10.78 -3.60
C LEU A 66 5.99 -10.37 -3.92
N VAL A 67 5.79 -9.65 -5.03
CA VAL A 67 4.49 -9.06 -5.41
C VAL A 67 3.74 -9.84 -6.50
N GLY A 68 4.33 -10.91 -7.01
CA GLY A 68 3.78 -11.74 -8.09
C GLY A 68 4.46 -13.12 -8.17
N ASP A 69 4.23 -13.81 -9.29
CA ASP A 69 4.86 -15.09 -9.62
C ASP A 69 5.66 -14.92 -10.93
N LEU A 70 6.93 -15.36 -10.93
CA LEU A 70 7.78 -15.33 -12.13
C LEU A 70 7.37 -16.35 -13.18
N ASP A 71 6.56 -17.34 -12.81
CA ASP A 71 5.86 -18.18 -13.78
C ASP A 71 4.73 -17.34 -14.41
N VAL A 72 5.12 -16.56 -15.43
CA VAL A 72 4.30 -15.54 -16.08
C VAL A 72 2.95 -16.12 -16.49
N GLY A 73 1.87 -15.45 -16.10
CA GLY A 73 0.50 -15.92 -16.33
C GLY A 73 -0.15 -16.60 -15.13
N LYS A 74 0.62 -17.04 -14.13
CA LYS A 74 0.05 -17.51 -12.85
C LYS A 74 -0.35 -16.34 -11.95
N SER A 75 -1.43 -16.56 -11.21
CA SER A 75 -1.91 -15.64 -10.19
C SER A 75 -1.24 -15.91 -8.85
N ARG A 76 -1.00 -14.84 -8.09
CA ARG A 76 -0.51 -14.87 -6.72
C ARG A 76 -1.42 -14.03 -5.84
N SER A 77 -1.78 -14.56 -4.68
CA SER A 77 -2.39 -13.80 -3.59
C SER A 77 -1.33 -13.06 -2.75
N GLY A 78 -1.66 -11.85 -2.34
CA GLY A 78 -1.11 -11.20 -1.15
C GLY A 78 -2.27 -10.84 -0.23
N TRP A 79 -2.16 -11.13 1.06
CA TRP A 79 -3.27 -10.99 2.01
C TRP A 79 -2.93 -9.99 3.12
N TYR A 80 -3.97 -9.42 3.72
CA TYR A 80 -3.89 -8.63 4.94
C TYR A 80 -5.06 -8.92 5.88
N ASN A 81 -4.80 -8.90 7.17
CA ASN A 81 -5.82 -9.10 8.20
C ASN A 81 -5.45 -8.37 9.49
N GLY A 82 -6.36 -7.56 10.00
CA GLY A 82 -6.22 -6.86 11.26
C GLY A 82 -7.43 -5.96 11.50
N PHE A 83 -7.19 -4.71 11.88
CA PHE A 83 -8.24 -3.80 12.30
C PHE A 83 -7.98 -2.35 11.91
N VAL A 84 -9.03 -1.54 12.05
CA VAL A 84 -9.00 -0.09 11.88
C VAL A 84 -9.43 0.56 13.18
N ALA A 85 -8.59 1.47 13.67
CA ALA A 85 -8.86 2.30 14.82
C ALA A 85 -9.16 3.75 14.40
N GLY A 86 -9.98 4.43 15.19
CA GLY A 86 -10.18 5.86 15.11
C GLY A 86 -9.33 6.60 16.14
N VAL A 87 -8.61 7.61 15.68
CA VAL A 87 -7.70 8.42 16.49
C VAL A 87 -8.23 9.85 16.56
N ARG A 88 -8.53 10.33 17.76
CA ARG A 88 -9.01 11.70 18.03
C ARG A 88 -8.18 12.38 19.13
N PRO A 89 -8.00 13.71 19.07
CA PRO A 89 -7.37 14.45 20.16
C PRO A 89 -8.16 14.33 21.47
N GLY A 90 -7.45 14.23 22.60
CA GLY A 90 -8.05 14.32 23.94
C GLY A 90 -8.81 13.09 24.43
N GLU A 91 -8.79 11.97 23.70
CA GLU A 91 -9.41 10.70 24.13
C GLU A 91 -8.54 9.48 23.76
N PRO A 92 -8.74 8.31 24.42
CA PRO A 92 -8.10 7.07 24.00
C PRO A 92 -8.47 6.68 22.56
N VAL A 93 -7.52 6.06 21.86
CA VAL A 93 -7.76 5.42 20.56
C VAL A 93 -8.83 4.33 20.70
N LYS A 94 -9.75 4.24 19.73
CA LYS A 94 -10.84 3.27 19.72
C LYS A 94 -10.73 2.37 18.50
N ASP A 95 -10.71 1.05 18.72
CA ASP A 95 -10.87 0.10 17.63
C ASP A 95 -12.31 0.16 17.12
N LEU A 96 -12.48 0.33 15.81
CA LEU A 96 -13.79 0.52 15.19
C LEU A 96 -14.32 -0.79 14.62
N PHE A 97 -13.51 -1.49 13.83
CA PHE A 97 -13.88 -2.73 13.15
C PHE A 97 -12.62 -3.46 12.65
N GLY A 98 -12.79 -4.74 12.33
CA GLY A 98 -11.79 -5.54 11.65
C GLY A 98 -11.69 -5.16 10.17
N PHE A 99 -10.53 -5.43 9.57
CA PHE A 99 -10.30 -5.27 8.15
C PHE A 99 -9.45 -6.42 7.62
N ALA A 100 -9.99 -7.16 6.66
CA ALA A 100 -9.35 -8.34 6.09
C ALA A 100 -9.61 -8.41 4.59
N GLY A 101 -8.63 -8.89 3.84
CA GLY A 101 -8.72 -8.90 2.39
C GLY A 101 -7.48 -9.46 1.73
N PHE A 102 -7.50 -9.41 0.41
CA PHE A 102 -6.40 -9.87 -0.41
C PHE A 102 -6.39 -9.18 -1.77
N GLY A 103 -5.21 -9.19 -2.37
CA GLY A 103 -4.98 -8.82 -3.75
C GLY A 103 -4.59 -10.05 -4.57
N MET A 104 -5.18 -10.19 -5.75
CA MET A 104 -4.78 -11.20 -6.74
C MET A 104 -3.97 -10.54 -7.86
N ALA A 105 -2.68 -10.87 -7.90
CA ALA A 105 -1.72 -10.30 -8.83
C ALA A 105 -1.26 -11.30 -9.88
N ARG A 106 -0.97 -10.81 -11.09
CA ARG A 106 -0.32 -11.56 -12.16
C ARG A 106 0.80 -10.71 -12.75
N LEU A 107 1.94 -11.33 -13.04
CA LEU A 107 3.01 -10.68 -13.78
C LEU A 107 2.84 -10.92 -15.28
N LEU A 108 2.94 -9.85 -16.04
CA LEU A 108 3.03 -9.84 -17.51
C LEU A 108 4.43 -9.37 -17.90
N PRO A 109 4.98 -9.81 -19.04
CA PRO A 109 6.22 -9.25 -19.55
C PRO A 109 6.08 -7.75 -19.81
N HIS A 110 7.12 -7.00 -19.49
CA HIS A 110 7.21 -5.58 -19.85
C HIS A 110 7.67 -5.42 -21.31
N GLU A 111 7.14 -4.41 -22.02
CA GLU A 111 7.37 -4.21 -23.45
C GLU A 111 8.83 -3.90 -23.80
N SER A 112 9.59 -3.36 -22.84
CA SER A 112 11.04 -3.09 -23.01
C SER A 112 11.90 -4.35 -23.09
N GLY A 113 11.34 -5.53 -22.81
CA GLY A 113 12.09 -6.80 -22.72
C GLY A 113 12.82 -7.01 -21.39
N SER A 114 12.77 -6.04 -20.46
CA SER A 114 13.26 -6.21 -19.08
C SER A 114 12.23 -5.74 -18.07
N GLY A 115 12.02 -6.57 -17.04
CA GLY A 115 11.05 -6.31 -15.98
C GLY A 115 9.65 -6.83 -16.28
N TYR A 116 8.71 -6.40 -15.45
CA TYR A 116 7.35 -6.94 -15.41
C TYR A 116 6.32 -5.82 -15.27
N ARG A 117 5.16 -6.05 -15.89
CA ARG A 117 3.92 -5.33 -15.60
C ARG A 117 3.12 -6.17 -14.62
N LYS A 118 2.94 -5.71 -13.39
CA LYS A 118 2.08 -6.36 -12.40
C LYS A 118 0.66 -5.83 -12.57
N VAL A 119 -0.26 -6.73 -12.91
CA VAL A 119 -1.70 -6.44 -12.91
C VAL A 119 -2.33 -6.99 -11.64
N LEU A 120 -3.23 -6.23 -11.03
CA LEU A 120 -3.78 -6.55 -9.71
C LEU A 120 -5.24 -6.10 -9.59
N ARG A 121 -6.04 -6.93 -8.91
CA ARG A 121 -7.29 -6.51 -8.26
C ARG A 121 -7.16 -6.76 -6.77
N GLU A 122 -7.79 -5.95 -5.95
CA GLU A 122 -7.82 -6.15 -4.50
C GLU A 122 -9.19 -5.90 -3.90
N VAL A 123 -9.52 -6.69 -2.89
CA VAL A 123 -10.75 -6.58 -2.13
C VAL A 123 -10.42 -6.56 -0.64
N GLY A 124 -11.10 -5.68 0.10
CA GLY A 124 -10.94 -5.51 1.54
C GLY A 124 -12.28 -5.32 2.22
N ILE A 125 -12.58 -6.20 3.17
CA ILE A 125 -13.86 -6.26 3.87
C ILE A 125 -13.70 -5.75 5.30
N TYR A 126 -14.57 -4.81 5.65
CA TYR A 126 -14.74 -4.35 7.03
C TYR A 126 -15.68 -5.31 7.74
N TYR A 127 -15.32 -5.77 8.93
CA TYR A 127 -16.08 -6.78 9.67
C TYR A 127 -16.14 -6.46 11.17
N ASP A 128 -17.14 -6.99 11.85
CA ASP A 128 -17.30 -6.81 13.30
C ASP A 128 -16.21 -7.59 14.06
N LEU A 129 -15.46 -6.93 14.94
CA LEU A 129 -14.31 -7.52 15.64
C LEU A 129 -14.69 -8.71 16.53
N LYS A 130 -15.91 -8.74 17.06
CA LYS A 130 -16.36 -9.77 18.00
C LYS A 130 -16.94 -10.99 17.28
N THR A 131 -17.78 -10.77 16.30
CA THR A 131 -18.56 -11.82 15.60
C THR A 131 -17.93 -12.27 14.29
N GLN A 132 -16.96 -11.51 13.79
CA GLN A 132 -16.31 -11.66 12.48
C GLN A 132 -17.30 -11.55 11.30
N GLU A 133 -18.50 -11.02 11.53
CA GLU A 133 -19.49 -10.79 10.48
C GLU A 133 -19.06 -9.58 9.62
N PRO A 134 -19.00 -9.73 8.28
CA PRO A 134 -18.87 -8.60 7.38
C PRO A 134 -19.95 -7.54 7.64
N LEU A 135 -19.53 -6.28 7.71
CA LEU A 135 -20.42 -5.16 8.03
C LEU A 135 -21.08 -4.59 6.78
N GLU A 136 -22.41 -4.62 6.72
CA GLU A 136 -23.19 -3.82 5.77
C GLU A 136 -23.47 -2.41 6.30
N GLU A 137 -23.61 -2.31 7.61
CA GLU A 137 -23.95 -1.09 8.33
C GLU A 137 -23.16 -1.05 9.65
N PHE A 138 -22.81 0.15 10.08
CA PHE A 138 -21.99 0.38 11.27
C PHE A 138 -22.57 1.56 12.06
N THR A 139 -22.66 1.45 13.38
CA THR A 139 -22.98 2.61 14.23
C THR A 139 -21.69 3.32 14.58
N ASN A 140 -21.47 4.50 14.01
CA ASN A 140 -20.27 5.28 14.26
C ASN A 140 -20.24 5.74 15.74
N PRO A 141 -19.26 5.32 16.56
CA PRO A 141 -19.22 5.62 17.99
C PRO A 141 -18.92 7.09 18.31
N TYR A 142 -18.51 7.89 17.32
CA TYR A 142 -18.26 9.32 17.48
C TYR A 142 -19.48 10.19 17.17
N THR A 143 -20.38 9.71 16.31
CA THR A 143 -21.56 10.48 15.86
C THR A 143 -22.88 9.84 16.28
N ASN A 144 -22.85 8.61 16.82
CA ASN A 144 -23.99 7.73 17.08
C ASN A 144 -24.89 7.47 15.87
N GLU A 145 -24.39 7.76 14.67
CA GLU A 145 -25.13 7.59 13.43
C GLU A 145 -24.91 6.19 12.87
N ARG A 146 -26.00 5.59 12.37
CA ARG A 146 -25.93 4.33 11.64
C ARG A 146 -25.63 4.62 10.17
N VAL A 147 -24.46 4.18 9.72
CA VAL A 147 -23.94 4.44 8.37
C VAL A 147 -23.84 3.16 7.56
N LYS A 148 -24.06 3.25 6.25
CA LYS A 148 -23.82 2.14 5.33
C LYS A 148 -22.32 1.99 5.09
N VAL A 149 -21.80 0.78 5.25
CA VAL A 149 -20.39 0.48 5.03
C VAL A 149 -20.11 0.37 3.54
N VAL A 150 -18.97 0.91 3.11
CA VAL A 150 -18.44 0.74 1.75
C VAL A 150 -17.11 0.01 1.83
N HIS A 151 -17.10 -1.26 1.41
CA HIS A 151 -15.90 -2.08 1.34
C HIS A 151 -14.94 -1.63 0.24
N VAL A 152 -13.70 -2.07 0.33
CA VAL A 152 -12.68 -1.81 -0.69
C VAL A 152 -12.82 -2.84 -1.81
N ALA A 153 -12.92 -2.37 -3.04
CA ALA A 153 -12.92 -3.20 -4.25
C ALA A 153 -12.22 -2.41 -5.36
N ASN A 154 -10.89 -2.52 -5.42
CA ASN A 154 -10.09 -1.78 -6.38
C ASN A 154 -9.70 -2.71 -7.55
N ASP A 155 -10.10 -2.32 -8.75
CA ASP A 155 -9.70 -2.96 -10.00
C ASP A 155 -9.72 -1.96 -11.16
N PRO A 156 -8.63 -1.79 -11.93
CA PRO A 156 -7.31 -2.38 -11.70
C PRO A 156 -6.47 -1.56 -10.70
N PHE A 157 -5.41 -2.15 -10.17
CA PHE A 157 -4.38 -1.46 -9.39
C PHE A 157 -2.96 -1.86 -9.83
N ASN A 158 -2.60 -1.45 -11.05
CA ASN A 158 -1.42 -1.93 -11.77
C ASN A 158 -0.14 -1.18 -11.37
N THR A 159 1.00 -1.86 -11.45
CA THR A 159 2.33 -1.26 -11.18
C THR A 159 3.41 -1.89 -12.06
N GLN A 160 4.48 -1.16 -12.38
CA GLN A 160 5.62 -1.73 -13.09
C GLN A 160 6.72 -2.15 -12.11
N VAL A 161 7.46 -3.20 -12.47
CA VAL A 161 8.62 -3.69 -11.72
C VAL A 161 9.80 -3.74 -12.68
N GLN A 162 10.68 -2.75 -12.57
CA GLN A 162 11.84 -2.55 -13.46
C GLN A 162 13.12 -2.33 -12.63
N GLU A 163 14.27 -2.30 -13.30
CA GLU A 163 15.58 -2.06 -12.67
C GLU A 163 15.79 -0.58 -12.27
N PHE A 164 14.82 0.28 -12.54
CA PHE A 164 14.83 1.68 -12.14
C PHE A 164 13.45 2.02 -11.59
N PHE A 165 13.40 2.94 -10.61
CA PHE A 165 12.14 3.52 -10.19
C PHE A 165 11.47 4.22 -11.37
N GLU A 166 10.14 4.12 -11.45
CA GLU A 166 9.36 4.83 -12.46
C GLU A 166 9.63 6.33 -12.35
N ALA A 167 9.79 6.99 -13.49
CA ALA A 167 9.94 8.43 -13.52
C ALA A 167 8.65 9.08 -13.00
N PRO A 168 8.75 10.21 -12.29
CA PRO A 168 7.55 10.96 -11.95
C PRO A 168 6.79 11.33 -13.23
N PRO A 169 5.44 11.33 -13.21
CA PRO A 169 4.66 11.64 -14.39
C PRO A 169 5.00 13.03 -14.94
N ASN A 170 4.95 13.19 -16.26
CA ASN A 170 5.29 14.44 -16.94
C ASN A 170 4.17 15.49 -16.87
N TYR A 171 3.02 15.15 -16.27
CA TYR A 171 1.83 15.99 -16.07
C TYR A 171 1.46 16.84 -17.31
N GLY A 172 1.41 16.23 -18.50
CA GLY A 172 1.05 16.96 -19.73
C GLY A 172 2.07 18.05 -20.11
N GLY A 173 3.34 17.88 -19.73
CA GLY A 173 4.42 18.83 -19.99
C GLY A 173 4.76 19.75 -18.81
N LEU A 174 3.96 19.73 -17.73
CA LEU A 174 4.23 20.52 -16.52
C LEU A 174 5.44 20.04 -15.72
N ASN A 175 5.86 18.79 -15.95
CA ASN A 175 7.09 18.23 -15.41
C ASN A 175 7.99 17.74 -16.55
N ALA A 176 8.45 18.70 -17.36
CA ALA A 176 9.27 18.44 -18.55
C ALA A 176 10.73 18.07 -18.24
N SER A 177 11.20 18.31 -17.00
CA SER A 177 12.52 17.86 -16.57
C SER A 177 12.43 16.37 -16.23
N ALA A 178 13.11 15.52 -17.02
CA ALA A 178 13.27 14.12 -16.67
C ALA A 178 14.37 14.02 -15.59
N PRO A 179 14.04 13.69 -14.32
CA PRO A 179 15.07 13.44 -13.33
C PRO A 179 15.93 12.24 -13.77
N PRO A 180 17.18 12.14 -13.27
CA PRO A 180 18.01 10.98 -13.57
C PRO A 180 17.30 9.70 -13.14
N LYS A 181 17.42 8.64 -13.96
CA LYS A 181 16.88 7.33 -13.60
C LYS A 181 17.51 6.87 -12.29
N ILE A 182 16.67 6.61 -11.28
CA ILE A 182 17.11 6.15 -9.97
C ILE A 182 17.12 4.62 -10.00
N PRO A 183 18.27 3.97 -9.76
CA PRO A 183 18.33 2.51 -9.72
C PRO A 183 17.39 1.95 -8.65
N PHE A 184 16.64 0.89 -9.00
CA PHE A 184 15.69 0.25 -8.08
C PHE A 184 16.45 -0.61 -7.07
N ILE A 185 16.95 0.02 -6.00
CA ILE A 185 17.66 -0.64 -4.90
C ILE A 185 16.87 -0.39 -3.61
N LEU A 186 16.37 -1.45 -2.98
CA LEU A 186 15.55 -1.38 -1.78
C LEU A 186 16.41 -1.56 -0.52
N PRO A 187 15.98 -1.00 0.63
CA PRO A 187 16.76 -1.00 1.87
C PRO A 187 16.67 -2.34 2.63
N TRP A 188 17.05 -3.45 1.98
CA TRP A 188 17.09 -4.76 2.60
C TRP A 188 18.07 -4.79 3.78
N ARG A 189 17.68 -5.48 4.85
CA ARG A 189 18.55 -5.80 5.98
C ARG A 189 18.46 -7.28 6.27
N ARG A 190 19.54 -7.87 6.79
CA ARG A 190 19.52 -9.25 7.25
C ARG A 190 19.33 -9.30 8.76
N GLN A 191 18.41 -10.14 9.20
CA GLN A 191 18.12 -10.43 10.60
C GLN A 191 18.07 -11.96 10.79
N GLY A 192 19.18 -12.55 11.21
CA GLY A 192 19.33 -14.00 11.31
C GLY A 192 19.15 -14.70 9.95
N LYS A 193 18.14 -15.58 9.86
CA LYS A 193 17.75 -16.28 8.62
C LYS A 193 16.84 -15.45 7.70
N TYR A 194 16.30 -14.33 8.19
CA TYR A 194 15.39 -13.48 7.42
C TYR A 194 16.14 -12.32 6.76
N LEU A 195 15.64 -11.94 5.59
CA LEU A 195 15.79 -10.60 5.03
C LEU A 195 14.55 -9.79 5.40
N THR A 196 14.78 -8.57 5.87
CA THR A 196 13.72 -7.61 6.20
C THR A 196 13.74 -6.43 5.26
N LEU A 197 12.57 -6.00 4.84
CA LEU A 197 12.37 -4.82 4.00
C LEU A 197 11.28 -3.94 4.62
N GLU A 198 11.53 -2.63 4.60
CA GLU A 198 10.52 -1.62 4.92
C GLU A 198 10.23 -0.78 3.67
N ARG A 199 8.96 -0.50 3.40
CA ARG A 199 8.53 0.43 2.34
C ARG A 199 7.52 1.40 2.91
N HIS A 200 7.77 2.70 2.72
CA HIS A 200 6.91 3.76 3.21
C HIS A 200 6.38 4.58 2.03
N ILE A 201 5.06 4.74 1.94
CA ILE A 201 4.42 5.55 0.93
C ILE A 201 3.76 6.72 1.67
N HIS A 202 4.17 7.95 1.34
CA HIS A 202 3.58 9.16 1.91
C HIS A 202 2.95 9.97 0.78
N LEU A 203 1.64 10.17 0.86
CA LEU A 203 0.85 10.84 -0.16
C LEU A 203 0.21 12.10 0.40
N PHE A 204 0.27 13.16 -0.38
CA PHE A 204 -0.46 14.40 -0.13
C PHE A 204 -0.98 14.96 -1.43
N TYR A 205 -2.26 14.76 -1.74
CA TYR A 205 -2.79 14.99 -3.07
C TYR A 205 -4.19 15.59 -3.05
N LYS A 206 -4.66 16.14 -4.18
CA LYS A 206 -6.00 16.70 -4.27
C LYS A 206 -7.03 15.61 -4.04
N ASN A 207 -7.89 15.80 -3.05
CA ASN A 207 -8.90 14.82 -2.67
C ASN A 207 -9.98 14.69 -3.76
N ALA A 208 -10.36 13.48 -4.18
CA ALA A 208 -11.48 13.32 -5.12
C ALA A 208 -12.83 13.76 -4.50
N LEU A 209 -12.94 13.69 -3.17
CA LEU A 209 -14.10 14.13 -2.41
C LEU A 209 -13.92 15.58 -1.97
N GLN A 210 -14.11 16.54 -2.88
CA GLN A 210 -13.98 17.96 -2.54
C GLN A 210 -15.08 18.42 -1.55
N PRO A 211 -14.76 19.25 -0.53
CA PRO A 211 -15.70 19.58 0.57
C PRO A 211 -17.00 20.26 0.15
N ASP A 212 -16.98 21.04 -0.93
CA ASP A 212 -18.16 21.72 -1.50
C ASP A 212 -19.22 20.73 -2.01
N LYS A 213 -18.76 19.59 -2.53
CA LYS A 213 -19.63 18.51 -3.03
C LYS A 213 -19.86 17.39 -2.00
N TRP A 214 -18.88 17.14 -1.12
CA TRP A 214 -18.86 16.02 -0.18
C TRP A 214 -18.64 16.49 1.27
N PRO A 215 -19.53 17.34 1.82
CA PRO A 215 -19.28 18.00 3.10
C PRO A 215 -19.22 17.03 4.30
N ARG A 216 -19.81 15.83 4.17
CA ARG A 216 -19.87 14.84 5.25
C ARG A 216 -18.80 13.76 5.13
N GLU A 217 -18.32 13.49 3.93
CA GLU A 217 -17.33 12.46 3.64
C GLU A 217 -15.90 13.01 3.53
N SER A 218 -15.76 14.28 3.16
CA SER A 218 -14.47 14.88 2.89
C SER A 218 -13.72 15.21 4.17
N GLY A 219 -12.51 14.65 4.31
CA GLY A 219 -11.53 15.09 5.31
C GLY A 219 -10.83 16.42 4.96
N GLY A 220 -11.19 17.08 3.86
CA GLY A 220 -10.59 18.32 3.39
C GLY A 220 -10.22 18.32 1.89
N PRO A 221 -9.77 19.47 1.36
CA PRO A 221 -9.45 19.63 -0.07
C PRO A 221 -8.26 18.77 -0.53
N MET A 222 -7.40 18.39 0.41
CA MET A 222 -6.24 17.52 0.20
C MET A 222 -6.37 16.24 1.02
N ALA A 223 -6.08 15.10 0.41
CA ALA A 223 -5.97 13.82 1.09
C ALA A 223 -4.52 13.62 1.55
N ARG A 224 -4.34 13.34 2.85
CA ARG A 224 -3.05 12.97 3.44
C ARG A 224 -3.08 11.51 3.86
N VAL A 225 -2.35 10.66 3.15
CA VAL A 225 -2.31 9.22 3.40
C VAL A 225 -0.87 8.78 3.63
N SER A 226 -0.67 7.82 4.51
CA SER A 226 0.63 7.15 4.65
C SER A 226 0.43 5.66 4.81
N GLU A 227 1.27 4.87 4.16
CA GLU A 227 1.27 3.42 4.25
C GLU A 227 2.66 2.93 4.59
N PHE A 228 2.74 1.98 5.51
CA PHE A 228 3.99 1.40 5.99
C PHE A 228 3.88 -0.11 5.86
N PHE A 229 4.81 -0.67 5.09
CA PHE A 229 4.91 -2.10 4.87
C PHE A 229 6.20 -2.60 5.47
N THR A 230 6.11 -3.68 6.25
CA THR A 230 7.26 -4.47 6.67
C THR A 230 7.15 -5.86 6.05
N TYR A 231 8.28 -6.41 5.61
CA TYR A 231 8.37 -7.75 5.03
C TYR A 231 9.47 -8.53 5.72
N PHE A 232 9.21 -9.80 5.99
CA PHE A 232 10.15 -10.80 6.46
C PHE A 232 10.14 -11.96 5.47
N VAL A 233 11.28 -12.21 4.82
CA VAL A 233 11.45 -13.24 3.80
C VAL A 233 12.65 -14.10 4.18
N GLU A 234 12.58 -15.42 4.04
CA GLU A 234 13.77 -16.24 4.31
C GLU A 234 14.85 -16.01 3.25
N LEU A 235 16.09 -15.81 3.70
CA LEU A 235 17.23 -15.62 2.80
C LEU A 235 17.43 -16.82 1.86
N ALA A 236 17.17 -18.04 2.37
CA ALA A 236 17.28 -19.27 1.60
C ALA A 236 16.33 -19.26 0.38
N ASP A 237 15.09 -18.79 0.57
CA ASP A 237 14.10 -18.70 -0.51
C ASP A 237 14.47 -17.60 -1.51
N VAL A 238 14.95 -16.44 -1.03
CA VAL A 238 15.45 -15.37 -1.90
C VAL A 238 16.57 -15.86 -2.81
N GLN A 239 17.46 -16.72 -2.31
CA GLN A 239 18.57 -17.28 -3.07
C GLN A 239 18.22 -18.57 -3.83
N ASN A 240 16.98 -19.05 -3.77
CA ASN A 240 16.54 -20.25 -4.47
C ASN A 240 15.84 -19.89 -5.79
N SER A 241 16.47 -20.26 -6.92
CA SER A 241 15.92 -20.02 -8.26
C SER A 241 14.63 -20.77 -8.58
N LYS A 242 14.31 -21.82 -7.80
CA LYS A 242 13.08 -22.60 -7.96
C LYS A 242 11.87 -21.95 -7.27
N VAL A 243 12.11 -20.98 -6.39
CA VAL A 243 11.04 -20.22 -5.72
C VAL A 243 10.65 -19.06 -6.63
N THR A 244 9.62 -19.28 -7.45
CA THR A 244 9.13 -18.28 -8.42
C THR A 244 8.22 -17.24 -7.79
N LYS A 245 7.71 -17.51 -6.59
CA LYS A 245 6.94 -16.59 -5.76
C LYS A 245 7.42 -16.74 -4.31
N LEU A 246 7.94 -15.66 -3.73
CA LEU A 246 8.54 -15.71 -2.39
C LEU A 246 7.46 -15.72 -1.31
N PRO A 247 7.39 -16.71 -0.41
CA PRO A 247 6.57 -16.59 0.77
C PRO A 247 7.10 -15.46 1.66
N PHE A 248 6.22 -14.70 2.29
CA PHE A 248 6.62 -13.68 3.25
C PHE A 248 5.54 -13.43 4.30
N HIS A 249 5.97 -12.91 5.43
CA HIS A 249 5.09 -12.36 6.47
C HIS A 249 5.51 -10.93 6.80
N GLY A 250 4.62 -10.17 7.43
CA GLY A 250 4.95 -8.86 7.95
C GLY A 250 3.73 -8.10 8.41
N THR A 251 3.84 -6.77 8.42
CA THR A 251 2.75 -5.88 8.79
C THR A 251 2.50 -4.85 7.70
N TRP A 252 1.23 -4.48 7.55
CA TRP A 252 0.82 -3.28 6.83
C TRP A 252 0.03 -2.38 7.77
N SER A 253 0.46 -1.13 7.86
CA SER A 253 -0.26 -0.10 8.61
C SER A 253 -0.49 1.10 7.72
N ARG A 254 -1.58 1.82 7.98
CA ARG A 254 -2.00 2.96 7.18
C ARG A 254 -2.58 4.06 8.05
N ILE A 255 -2.15 5.30 7.79
CA ILE A 255 -2.80 6.51 8.28
C ILE A 255 -3.58 7.10 7.12
N THR A 256 -4.85 7.38 7.34
CA THR A 256 -5.73 7.97 6.31
C THR A 256 -6.76 8.85 6.99
N PRO A 257 -7.29 9.92 6.35
CA PRO A 257 -8.42 10.66 6.91
C PRO A 257 -9.57 9.69 7.23
N TRP A 258 -10.55 10.14 8.02
CA TRP A 258 -11.75 9.36 8.26
C TRP A 258 -12.28 8.74 6.98
N LEU A 259 -12.65 7.47 7.03
CA LEU A 259 -13.22 6.82 5.86
C LEU A 259 -14.48 7.58 5.43
N PRO A 260 -14.67 7.82 4.12
CA PRO A 260 -15.79 8.61 3.62
C PRO A 260 -17.14 8.20 4.21
N TRP A 261 -17.40 6.89 4.26
CA TRP A 261 -18.65 6.32 4.77
C TRP A 261 -18.82 6.42 6.29
N LEU A 262 -17.80 6.80 7.06
CA LEU A 262 -17.96 7.11 8.49
C LEU A 262 -18.66 8.46 8.71
N LEU A 263 -18.79 9.29 7.67
CA LEU A 263 -19.49 10.58 7.71
C LEU A 263 -18.95 11.54 8.79
N MET A 264 -17.64 11.51 9.01
CA MET A 264 -16.94 12.35 9.98
C MET A 264 -16.50 13.71 9.41
N GLY A 265 -16.58 13.89 8.08
CA GLY A 265 -16.26 15.14 7.39
C GLY A 265 -14.93 15.77 7.88
N PRO A 266 -14.93 17.07 8.20
CA PRO A 266 -13.73 17.78 8.66
C PRO A 266 -13.43 17.57 10.15
N ALA A 267 -14.08 16.62 10.84
CA ALA A 267 -13.84 16.39 12.26
C ALA A 267 -12.38 16.02 12.54
N ASP A 268 -11.80 16.59 13.59
CA ASP A 268 -10.44 16.29 14.02
C ASP A 268 -10.24 14.79 14.24
N GLY A 269 -9.16 14.27 13.67
CA GLY A 269 -8.76 12.88 13.79
C GLY A 269 -8.53 12.18 12.45
N HIS A 270 -8.37 10.86 12.50
CA HIS A 270 -8.08 10.02 11.34
C HIS A 270 -8.30 8.54 11.65
N CYS A 271 -8.28 7.71 10.62
CA CYS A 271 -8.20 6.26 10.76
C CYS A 271 -6.74 5.79 10.76
N GLN A 272 -6.44 4.85 11.67
CA GLN A 272 -5.20 4.10 11.72
C GLN A 272 -5.50 2.63 11.47
N TYR A 273 -4.92 2.05 10.42
CA TYR A 273 -4.98 0.63 10.14
C TYR A 273 -3.77 -0.04 10.77
N MET A 274 -3.99 -1.23 11.31
CA MET A 274 -2.91 -2.12 11.73
C MET A 274 -3.28 -3.55 11.33
N THR A 275 -2.49 -4.14 10.44
CA THR A 275 -2.74 -5.47 9.90
C THR A 275 -1.47 -6.30 9.86
N TYR A 276 -1.62 -7.61 10.04
CA TYR A 276 -0.67 -8.57 9.50
C TYR A 276 -0.85 -8.64 7.99
N GLN A 277 0.24 -8.91 7.28
CA GLN A 277 0.22 -9.22 5.86
C GLN A 277 1.09 -10.42 5.54
N GLY A 278 0.86 -11.00 4.37
CA GLY A 278 1.71 -12.04 3.84
C GLY A 278 1.42 -12.36 2.39
N GLY A 279 2.15 -13.34 1.89
CA GLY A 279 1.84 -13.96 0.61
C GLY A 279 2.47 -15.33 0.52
N GLY A 280 1.84 -16.23 -0.24
CA GLY A 280 2.22 -17.64 -0.29
C GLY A 280 1.38 -18.57 0.59
N ASP A 281 0.50 -18.02 1.43
CA ASP A 281 -0.46 -18.78 2.23
C ASP A 281 -1.80 -18.97 1.52
N GLU A 282 -2.52 -20.04 1.89
CA GLU A 282 -3.91 -20.25 1.51
C GLU A 282 -4.82 -19.22 2.20
N LEU A 283 -5.63 -18.48 1.43
CA LEU A 283 -6.44 -17.37 1.95
C LEU A 283 -7.38 -17.80 3.10
N GLY A 284 -7.93 -19.01 3.03
CA GLY A 284 -8.81 -19.56 4.06
C GLY A 284 -8.12 -19.86 5.39
N ALA A 285 -6.78 -19.92 5.43
CA ALA A 285 -6.01 -20.11 6.67
C ALA A 285 -5.70 -18.79 7.39
N VAL A 286 -5.74 -17.66 6.67
CA VAL A 286 -5.28 -16.35 7.17
C VAL A 286 -6.40 -15.30 7.27
N LEU A 287 -7.52 -15.51 6.59
CA LEU A 287 -8.70 -14.64 6.64
C LEU A 287 -9.86 -15.30 7.40
N PRO A 288 -10.72 -14.53 8.10
CA PRO A 288 -11.91 -15.09 8.74
C PRO A 288 -12.82 -15.77 7.72
N ARG A 289 -13.36 -16.95 8.06
CA ARG A 289 -14.19 -17.74 7.12
C ARG A 289 -15.40 -16.96 6.60
N LYS A 290 -16.08 -16.21 7.47
CA LYS A 290 -17.23 -15.36 7.09
C LYS A 290 -16.85 -14.24 6.10
N VAL A 291 -15.64 -13.70 6.22
CA VAL A 291 -15.11 -12.72 5.25
C VAL A 291 -14.90 -13.38 3.90
N MET A 292 -14.30 -14.57 3.87
CA MET A 292 -14.12 -15.33 2.63
C MET A 292 -15.45 -15.70 1.97
N ASP A 293 -16.44 -16.19 2.73
CA ASP A 293 -17.78 -16.53 2.21
C ASP A 293 -18.46 -15.30 1.58
N TYR A 294 -18.30 -14.14 2.21
CA TYR A 294 -18.84 -12.89 1.71
C TYR A 294 -18.16 -12.42 0.42
N ILE A 295 -16.84 -12.57 0.31
CA ILE A 295 -16.08 -12.29 -0.91
C ILE A 295 -16.49 -13.23 -2.04
N GLU A 296 -16.57 -14.54 -1.77
CA GLU A 296 -17.00 -15.54 -2.76
C GLU A 296 -18.41 -15.24 -3.30
N LYS A 297 -19.31 -14.78 -2.42
CA LYS A 297 -20.69 -14.43 -2.80
C LYS A 297 -20.81 -13.10 -3.54
N LYS A 298 -20.12 -12.05 -3.08
CA LYS A 298 -20.35 -10.67 -3.56
C LYS A 298 -19.28 -10.11 -4.48
N TYR A 299 -18.05 -10.63 -4.39
CA TYR A 299 -16.89 -10.17 -5.14
C TYR A 299 -16.18 -11.34 -5.86
N PRO A 300 -16.89 -12.26 -6.55
CA PRO A 300 -16.28 -13.45 -7.14
C PRO A 300 -15.19 -13.11 -8.16
N LEU A 301 -15.31 -11.97 -8.84
CA LEU A 301 -14.31 -11.47 -9.80
C LEU A 301 -12.93 -11.19 -9.16
N TYR A 302 -12.88 -10.95 -7.86
CA TYR A 302 -11.63 -10.65 -7.14
C TYR A 302 -10.88 -11.91 -6.71
N LEU A 303 -11.44 -13.11 -6.91
CA LEU A 303 -10.78 -14.39 -6.62
C LEU A 303 -9.72 -14.78 -7.66
N ASP A 304 -9.59 -14.01 -8.76
CA ASP A 304 -8.49 -14.16 -9.71
C ASP A 304 -7.90 -12.79 -10.10
N ALA A 305 -6.65 -12.83 -10.57
CA ALA A 305 -5.93 -11.65 -11.04
C ALA A 305 -6.45 -11.21 -12.43
N PRO A 306 -6.27 -9.94 -12.82
CA PRO A 306 -6.54 -9.51 -14.20
C PRO A 306 -5.60 -10.22 -15.18
N GLU A 307 -6.04 -10.41 -16.41
CA GLU A 307 -5.19 -10.98 -17.48
C GLU A 307 -4.45 -9.91 -18.28
N LYS A 308 -4.93 -8.66 -18.22
CA LYS A 308 -4.47 -7.57 -19.09
C LYS A 308 -4.24 -6.30 -18.29
N TRP A 309 -3.31 -5.49 -18.78
CA TRP A 309 -3.09 -4.14 -18.28
C TRP A 309 -4.24 -3.23 -18.72
N VAL A 310 -4.87 -2.56 -17.75
CA VAL A 310 -5.98 -1.61 -17.97
C VAL A 310 -5.68 -0.35 -17.16
N GLU A 311 -5.99 0.81 -17.73
CA GLU A 311 -5.85 2.11 -17.07
C GLU A 311 -7.19 2.86 -17.09
N PRO A 312 -7.43 3.79 -16.17
CA PRO A 312 -6.54 4.17 -15.07
C PRO A 312 -6.64 3.20 -13.87
N SER A 313 -5.53 3.05 -13.15
CA SER A 313 -5.57 2.57 -11.75
C SER A 313 -6.11 3.67 -10.84
N LEU A 314 -7.19 3.39 -10.10
CA LEU A 314 -7.84 4.34 -9.20
C LEU A 314 -7.68 3.88 -7.75
N SER A 315 -7.45 4.83 -6.83
CA SER A 315 -7.51 4.51 -5.40
C SER A 315 -8.95 4.34 -4.94
N SER A 316 -9.13 3.80 -3.73
CA SER A 316 -10.46 3.64 -3.13
C SER A 316 -11.22 4.96 -2.95
N ILE A 317 -10.53 6.10 -2.83
CA ILE A 317 -11.17 7.41 -2.73
C ILE A 317 -11.76 7.84 -4.09
N GLU A 318 -11.05 7.65 -5.20
CA GLU A 318 -11.58 7.92 -6.53
C GLU A 318 -12.71 6.95 -6.90
N ARG A 319 -12.59 5.67 -6.53
CA ARG A 319 -13.68 4.67 -6.67
C ARG A 319 -14.93 5.11 -5.91
N TYR A 320 -14.77 5.51 -4.64
CA TYR A 320 -15.88 6.02 -3.83
C TYR A 320 -16.56 7.22 -4.50
N ALA A 321 -15.80 8.16 -5.04
CA ALA A 321 -16.33 9.34 -5.73
C ALA A 321 -17.15 9.00 -6.99
N GLN A 322 -16.84 7.88 -7.66
CA GLN A 322 -17.55 7.40 -8.85
C GLN A 322 -18.78 6.57 -8.50
N GLU A 323 -18.70 5.76 -7.45
CA GLU A 323 -19.71 4.74 -7.13
C GLU A 323 -20.76 5.21 -6.11
N GLN A 324 -20.40 6.19 -5.28
CA GLN A 324 -21.27 6.70 -4.22
C GLN A 324 -21.84 8.07 -4.57
N LYS A 325 -22.84 8.50 -3.80
CA LYS A 325 -23.39 9.86 -3.84
C LYS A 325 -23.16 10.53 -2.49
N PRO A 326 -22.97 11.86 -2.46
CA PRO A 326 -22.84 12.58 -1.19
C PRO A 326 -24.04 12.31 -0.28
N ALA A 327 -23.76 12.02 0.98
CA ALA A 327 -24.75 11.86 2.02
C ALA A 327 -25.51 13.18 2.21
N PRO A 328 -26.83 13.11 2.45
CA PRO A 328 -27.61 14.32 2.70
C PRO A 328 -27.05 15.07 3.90
N ALA A 329 -27.13 16.41 3.86
CA ALA A 329 -26.79 17.24 5.00
C ALA A 329 -27.58 16.78 6.24
N LYS A 330 -26.96 16.86 7.43
CA LYS A 330 -27.72 16.62 8.66
C LYS A 330 -28.80 17.69 8.78
N ALA A 331 -30.02 17.26 9.08
CA ALA A 331 -31.05 18.21 9.52
C ALA A 331 -30.52 18.97 10.75
N PRO A 332 -30.76 20.28 10.83
CA PRO A 332 -30.27 21.12 11.92
C PRO A 332 -30.77 20.70 13.30
#